data_AF-A0A958K5M7-F1
#
_entry.id   AF-A0A958K5M7-F1
#
_cell.length_a   1.000
_cell.length_b   1.000
_cell.length_c   1.000
_cell.angle_alpha   90.00
_cell.angle_beta   90.00
_cell.angle_gamma   90.00
#
_symmetry.space_group_name_H-M   'P 1'
#
loop_
_entity.id
_entity.type
_entity.pdbx_description
1 polymer ?
#
loop_
_entity_poly.entity_id
_entity_poly.type
_entity_poly.pdbx_seq_one_letter_code
_entity_poly.pdbx_strand_id
1 'polypeptide(L)'
;GGVIWQINQTGCGKNNPHFSWGATSPDGQSVIEILPEETWAGNNLGTGQQGACPNVWAENSQDYLTTWIKHFRPGANIRSYRPRPDIAQQYQQFNRVDPYPGGEVRQWVDAGEVLLDYDINGRPYEEVLAKCIVFSLSSMQGVMPGEIRRFLTMSTMPGLSMRAPKGNLDLRIAEVVRRSGQPNPQWQALMTQHNAKMAAINRKGAIDRHKIAMDTNREIMKMNQESFEYRQKITDEGHQKFTQAIRGVENYVDPNTNEKIELPNTYNQAWRLPDDTYILTDDQNFEPFRDLGVNANKLEKME
;
A
#
# COMPACT_ATOMS: atom_id res chain seq x y z
N GLY A 1 -40.28 -15.43 -6.84
CA GLY A 1 -39.04 -14.74 -6.41
C GLY A 1 -37.89 -15.72 -6.45
N GLY A 2 -36.65 -15.22 -6.48
CA GLY A 2 -35.44 -16.03 -6.55
C GLY A 2 -34.28 -15.40 -5.80
N VAL A 3 -33.33 -16.23 -5.39
CA VAL A 3 -32.04 -15.81 -4.82
C VAL A 3 -30.97 -16.03 -5.88
N ILE A 4 -30.16 -15.01 -6.13
CA ILE A 4 -28.97 -15.12 -6.97
C ILE A 4 -27.76 -15.03 -6.05
N TRP A 5 -27.06 -16.15 -5.90
CA TRP A 5 -25.76 -16.20 -5.24
C TRP A 5 -24.69 -15.77 -6.24
N GLN A 6 -24.02 -14.66 -5.95
CA GLN A 6 -22.90 -14.21 -6.76
C GLN A 6 -21.62 -14.67 -6.07
N ILE A 7 -21.23 -15.90 -6.37
CA ILE A 7 -20.00 -16.50 -5.85
C ILE A 7 -18.85 -16.06 -6.78
N ASN A 8 -17.76 -15.56 -6.20
CA ASN A 8 -16.54 -15.15 -6.91
C ASN A 8 -16.61 -13.88 -7.77
N GLN A 9 -17.60 -13.00 -7.59
CA GLN A 9 -17.55 -11.67 -8.22
C GLN A 9 -16.77 -10.70 -7.33
N THR A 10 -15.45 -10.74 -7.43
CA THR A 10 -14.57 -9.72 -6.87
C THR A 10 -14.62 -8.50 -7.78
N GLY A 11 -15.32 -7.46 -7.35
CA GLY A 11 -15.47 -6.23 -8.11
C GLY A 11 -15.97 -5.13 -7.19
N CYS A 12 -15.87 -3.91 -7.67
CA CYS A 12 -16.28 -2.76 -6.88
C CYS A 12 -17.78 -2.76 -6.72
N GLY A 13 -18.18 -2.65 -5.48
CA GLY A 13 -19.55 -2.82 -5.09
C GLY A 13 -19.97 -4.26 -4.80
N LYS A 14 -19.08 -5.23 -4.51
CA LYS A 14 -19.53 -6.59 -4.13
C LYS A 14 -18.67 -7.22 -3.02
N ASN A 15 -19.26 -7.42 -1.84
CA ASN A 15 -18.60 -8.10 -0.71
C ASN A 15 -19.01 -9.58 -0.66
N ASN A 16 -18.06 -10.51 -0.48
CA ASN A 16 -18.41 -11.93 -0.29
C ASN A 16 -18.80 -12.22 1.18
N PRO A 17 -19.84 -13.04 1.43
CA PRO A 17 -20.80 -13.60 0.47
C PRO A 17 -21.93 -12.61 0.16
N HIS A 18 -22.12 -12.26 -1.13
CA HIS A 18 -23.23 -11.42 -1.56
C HIS A 18 -24.33 -12.28 -2.22
N PHE A 19 -25.57 -12.04 -1.81
CA PHE A 19 -26.76 -12.52 -2.48
C PHE A 19 -27.58 -11.31 -2.91
N SER A 20 -28.23 -11.42 -4.06
CA SER A 20 -29.39 -10.58 -4.36
C SER A 20 -30.63 -11.45 -4.29
N TRP A 21 -31.72 -10.86 -3.84
CA TRP A 21 -33.03 -11.51 -3.86
C TRP A 21 -34.01 -10.60 -4.56
N GLY A 22 -34.88 -11.17 -5.39
CA GLY A 22 -35.90 -10.43 -6.09
C GLY A 22 -37.21 -11.20 -6.14
N ALA A 23 -38.33 -10.49 -6.04
CA ALA A 23 -39.64 -11.04 -6.32
C ALA A 23 -40.43 -10.08 -7.21
N THR A 24 -41.12 -10.65 -8.18
CA THR A 24 -41.98 -9.93 -9.12
C THR A 24 -43.42 -10.32 -8.85
N SER A 25 -44.34 -9.36 -8.94
CA SER A 25 -45.78 -9.61 -8.85
C SER A 25 -46.27 -10.53 -10.00
N PRO A 26 -47.42 -11.21 -9.84
CA PRO A 26 -47.94 -12.12 -10.87
C PRO A 26 -48.17 -11.45 -12.24
N ASP A 27 -48.50 -10.15 -12.25
CA ASP A 27 -48.69 -9.34 -13.45
C ASP A 27 -47.36 -8.83 -14.07
N GLY A 28 -46.22 -9.11 -13.45
CA GLY A 28 -44.91 -8.70 -13.92
C GLY A 28 -44.55 -7.23 -13.66
N GLN A 29 -45.45 -6.44 -13.08
CA GLN A 29 -45.31 -4.98 -13.07
C GLN A 29 -44.65 -4.42 -11.82
N SER A 30 -44.71 -5.12 -10.69
CA SER A 30 -44.08 -4.67 -9.45
C SER A 30 -42.93 -5.59 -9.11
N VAL A 31 -41.81 -5.02 -8.66
CA VAL A 31 -40.63 -5.77 -8.26
C VAL A 31 -40.16 -5.28 -6.91
N ILE A 32 -39.85 -6.21 -6.02
CA ILE A 32 -39.14 -5.95 -4.76
C ILE A 32 -37.81 -6.69 -4.79
N GLU A 33 -36.75 -5.99 -4.38
CA GLU A 33 -35.38 -6.48 -4.45
C GLU A 33 -34.65 -6.18 -3.13
N ILE A 34 -33.92 -7.18 -2.63
CA ILE A 34 -32.85 -6.96 -1.68
C ILE A 34 -31.59 -6.75 -2.50
N LEU A 35 -31.08 -5.53 -2.43
CA LEU A 35 -29.85 -5.14 -3.11
C LEU A 35 -28.65 -5.69 -2.36
N PRO A 36 -27.61 -6.15 -3.08
CA PRO A 36 -26.43 -6.71 -2.46
C PRO A 36 -25.66 -5.67 -1.65
N GLU A 37 -24.77 -6.17 -0.79
CA GLU A 37 -23.73 -5.37 -0.16
C GLU A 37 -22.68 -4.95 -1.18
N GLU A 38 -22.25 -3.70 -1.06
CA GLU A 38 -21.37 -3.07 -2.02
C GLU A 38 -20.27 -2.27 -1.34
N THR A 39 -19.02 -2.37 -1.82
CA THR A 39 -17.91 -1.50 -1.41
C THR A 39 -17.47 -0.56 -2.54
N TRP A 40 -17.54 0.73 -2.27
CA TRP A 40 -17.10 1.82 -3.14
C TRP A 40 -15.96 2.57 -2.46
N ALA A 41 -15.15 3.29 -3.22
CA ALA A 41 -14.09 4.05 -2.60
C ALA A 41 -13.65 5.25 -3.44
N GLY A 42 -12.97 6.18 -2.79
CA GLY A 42 -12.45 7.38 -3.42
C GLY A 42 -11.29 7.97 -2.65
N ASN A 43 -10.58 8.89 -3.30
CA ASN A 43 -9.42 9.55 -2.72
C ASN A 43 -9.22 10.95 -3.30
N ASN A 44 -8.48 11.80 -2.57
CA ASN A 44 -8.17 13.16 -2.96
C ASN A 44 -6.83 13.31 -3.72
N LEU A 45 -6.23 12.22 -4.19
CA LEU A 45 -4.89 12.24 -4.81
C LEU A 45 -4.92 12.54 -6.32
N GLY A 46 -6.11 12.63 -6.92
CA GLY A 46 -6.26 12.81 -8.36
C GLY A 46 -5.78 11.63 -9.22
N THR A 47 -5.21 10.59 -8.60
CA THR A 47 -4.83 9.34 -9.24
C THR A 47 -5.95 8.31 -9.07
N GLY A 48 -6.13 7.46 -10.09
CA GLY A 48 -7.05 6.33 -10.00
C GLY A 48 -6.75 5.51 -8.75
N GLN A 49 -7.78 5.03 -8.08
CA GLN A 49 -7.62 4.23 -6.87
C GLN A 49 -6.87 2.93 -7.20
N GLN A 50 -6.09 2.38 -6.26
CA GLN A 50 -5.60 1.01 -6.38
C GLN A 50 -6.79 0.03 -6.34
N GLY A 51 -7.20 -0.47 -7.51
CA GLY A 51 -8.29 -1.44 -7.67
C GLY A 51 -9.20 -1.14 -8.86
N ALA A 52 -10.21 -1.99 -9.08
CA ALA A 52 -11.19 -1.85 -10.16
C ALA A 52 -12.32 -0.85 -9.84
N CYS A 53 -12.15 0.03 -8.84
CA CYS A 53 -13.24 0.85 -8.28
C CYS A 53 -13.24 2.24 -8.90
N PRO A 54 -14.39 2.73 -9.38
CA PRO A 54 -14.53 4.14 -9.71
C PRO A 54 -14.17 5.00 -8.49
N ASN A 55 -13.35 6.04 -8.68
CA ASN A 55 -13.04 7.00 -7.62
C ASN A 55 -14.29 7.84 -7.33
N VAL A 56 -15.01 7.49 -6.28
CA VAL A 56 -16.26 8.13 -5.88
C VAL A 56 -16.12 8.72 -4.49
N TRP A 57 -16.48 9.99 -4.36
CA TRP A 57 -16.50 10.70 -3.09
C TRP A 57 -17.95 11.03 -2.71
N ALA A 58 -18.39 10.51 -1.56
CA ALA A 58 -19.70 10.80 -0.98
C ALA A 58 -19.56 10.85 0.55
N GLU A 59 -19.99 11.94 1.18
CA GLU A 59 -19.74 12.15 2.62
C GLU A 59 -20.93 11.70 3.49
N ASN A 60 -22.06 11.46 2.85
CA ASN A 60 -23.30 11.06 3.48
C ASN A 60 -24.11 10.15 2.54
N SER A 61 -25.20 9.61 3.06
CA SER A 61 -26.07 8.69 2.33
C SER A 61 -26.79 9.34 1.15
N GLN A 62 -27.07 10.65 1.18
CA GLN A 62 -27.69 11.36 0.06
C GLN A 62 -26.75 11.44 -1.15
N ASP A 63 -25.48 11.83 -0.92
CA ASP A 63 -24.45 11.89 -1.97
C ASP A 63 -24.19 10.51 -2.57
N TYR A 64 -24.12 9.50 -1.69
CA TYR A 64 -23.93 8.11 -2.10
C TYR A 64 -25.10 7.63 -2.96
N LEU A 65 -26.34 7.79 -2.49
CA LEU A 65 -27.53 7.35 -3.23
C LEU A 65 -27.66 8.09 -4.57
N THR A 66 -27.39 9.39 -4.59
CA THR A 66 -27.39 10.18 -5.84
C THR A 66 -26.39 9.61 -6.85
N THR A 67 -25.19 9.25 -6.39
CA THR A 67 -24.15 8.66 -7.25
C THR A 67 -24.52 7.25 -7.69
N TRP A 68 -25.07 6.44 -6.78
CA TRP A 68 -25.55 5.09 -7.04
C TRP A 68 -26.66 5.09 -8.11
N ILE A 69 -27.64 5.99 -8.01
CA ILE A 69 -28.75 6.12 -8.96
C ILE A 69 -28.22 6.50 -10.35
N LYS A 70 -27.30 7.47 -10.44
CA LYS A 70 -26.69 7.85 -11.72
C LYS A 70 -26.04 6.66 -12.42
N HIS A 71 -25.47 5.72 -11.66
CA HIS A 71 -24.80 4.55 -12.20
C HIS A 71 -25.77 3.39 -12.53
N PHE A 72 -26.70 3.08 -11.61
CA PHE A 72 -27.53 1.87 -11.67
C PHE A 72 -28.97 2.10 -12.15
N ARG A 73 -29.40 3.35 -12.23
CA ARG A 73 -30.73 3.78 -12.69
C ARG A 73 -30.60 4.99 -13.63
N PRO A 74 -29.87 4.86 -14.75
CA PRO A 74 -29.68 5.97 -15.68
C PRO A 74 -31.03 6.48 -16.19
N GLY A 75 -31.24 7.80 -16.12
CA GLY A 75 -32.49 8.44 -16.51
C GLY A 75 -33.55 8.56 -15.41
N ALA A 76 -33.29 8.05 -14.20
CA ALA A 76 -34.19 8.26 -13.07
C ALA A 76 -34.02 9.63 -12.42
N ASN A 77 -35.16 10.26 -12.06
CA ASN A 77 -35.18 11.50 -11.30
C ASN A 77 -35.45 11.19 -9.83
N ILE A 78 -34.71 11.88 -8.96
CA ILE A 78 -34.93 11.81 -7.52
C ILE A 78 -36.08 12.76 -7.18
N ARG A 79 -37.22 12.21 -6.78
CA ARG A 79 -38.39 12.97 -6.35
C ARG A 79 -38.23 13.49 -4.92
N SER A 80 -37.66 12.66 -4.04
CA SER A 80 -37.38 13.05 -2.66
C SER A 80 -36.28 12.20 -2.06
N TYR A 81 -35.65 12.76 -1.02
CA TYR A 81 -34.70 12.09 -0.14
C TYR A 81 -35.18 12.22 1.30
N ARG A 82 -35.00 11.15 2.10
CA ARG A 82 -35.30 11.12 3.52
C ARG A 82 -34.19 10.38 4.28
N PRO A 83 -33.60 10.98 5.33
CA PRO A 83 -32.67 10.26 6.20
C PRO A 83 -33.39 9.14 6.96
N ARG A 84 -32.70 8.02 7.18
CA ARG A 84 -33.21 6.82 7.87
C ARG A 84 -32.37 6.49 9.11
N PRO A 85 -32.37 7.35 10.14
CA PRO A 85 -31.58 7.10 11.36
C PRO A 85 -32.02 5.81 12.07
N ASP A 86 -33.27 5.37 11.90
CA ASP A 86 -33.79 4.11 12.42
C ASP A 86 -33.07 2.87 11.86
N ILE A 87 -32.56 2.97 10.62
CA ILE A 87 -31.73 1.93 9.99
C ILE A 87 -30.29 2.07 10.48
N ALA A 88 -29.73 3.29 10.44
CA ALA A 88 -28.35 3.56 10.87
C ALA A 88 -28.10 3.17 12.34
N GLN A 89 -29.10 3.32 13.21
CA GLN A 89 -29.00 3.01 14.64
C GLN A 89 -28.62 1.54 14.91
N GLN A 90 -29.05 0.62 14.06
CA GLN A 90 -28.73 -0.82 14.19
C GLN A 90 -27.24 -1.13 13.99
N TYR A 91 -26.50 -0.18 13.41
CA TYR A 91 -25.11 -0.34 13.00
C TYR A 91 -24.18 0.68 13.68
N GLN A 92 -24.66 1.42 14.69
CA GLN A 92 -23.87 2.43 15.41
C GLN A 92 -22.58 1.90 16.03
N GLN A 93 -22.49 0.59 16.27
CA GLN A 93 -21.26 -0.08 16.71
C GLN A 93 -20.06 0.12 15.77
N PHE A 94 -20.28 0.52 14.51
CA PHE A 94 -19.22 0.87 13.56
C PHE A 94 -18.75 2.33 13.67
N ASN A 95 -19.46 3.19 14.41
CA ASN A 95 -19.04 4.58 14.61
C ASN A 95 -17.83 4.62 15.55
N ARG A 96 -16.66 5.03 15.04
CA ARG A 96 -15.44 5.18 15.84
C ARG A 96 -14.43 6.09 15.17
N VAL A 97 -13.47 6.56 15.96
CA VAL A 97 -12.30 7.30 15.49
C VAL A 97 -11.07 6.63 16.10
N ASP A 98 -10.23 6.04 15.24
CA ASP A 98 -9.03 5.33 15.64
C ASP A 98 -7.80 6.14 15.18
N PRO A 99 -7.11 6.87 16.09
CA PRO A 99 -5.89 7.60 15.76
C PRO A 99 -4.69 6.65 15.60
N TYR A 100 -3.74 7.01 14.74
CA TYR A 100 -2.46 6.31 14.59
C TYR A 100 -1.32 7.30 14.28
N PRO A 101 -0.04 6.93 14.42
CA PRO A 101 1.07 7.84 14.13
C PRO A 101 0.99 8.40 12.70
N GLY A 102 0.82 9.72 12.58
CA GLY A 102 0.73 10.41 11.29
C GLY A 102 -0.67 10.43 10.65
N GLY A 103 -1.73 10.01 11.34
CA GLY A 103 -3.09 10.04 10.79
C GLY A 103 -4.21 9.56 11.70
N GLU A 104 -5.40 9.40 11.13
CA GLU A 104 -6.59 8.86 11.79
C GLU A 104 -7.45 8.06 10.82
N VAL A 105 -8.19 7.08 11.34
CA VAL A 105 -9.31 6.46 10.63
C VAL A 105 -10.60 6.84 11.34
N ARG A 106 -11.49 7.54 10.64
CA ARG A 106 -12.84 7.84 11.12
C ARG A 106 -13.84 6.94 10.42
N GLN A 107 -14.65 6.23 11.19
CA GLN A 107 -15.78 5.45 10.69
C GLN A 107 -17.10 6.04 11.19
N TRP A 108 -18.08 6.15 10.30
CA TRP A 108 -19.43 6.55 10.65
C TRP A 108 -20.45 5.82 9.78
N VAL A 109 -21.65 5.67 10.31
CA VAL A 109 -22.78 5.07 9.63
C VAL A 109 -23.79 6.14 9.28
N ASP A 110 -24.27 6.12 8.05
CA ASP A 110 -25.43 6.90 7.62
C ASP A 110 -26.37 6.02 6.78
N ALA A 111 -27.65 6.36 6.78
CA ALA A 111 -28.65 5.63 6.02
C ALA A 111 -29.70 6.59 5.47
N GLY A 112 -30.14 6.31 4.25
CA GLY A 112 -31.03 7.17 3.51
C GLY A 112 -32.02 6.37 2.68
N GLU A 113 -33.13 7.02 2.35
CA GLU A 113 -34.15 6.52 1.45
C GLU A 113 -34.45 7.58 0.40
N VAL A 114 -34.63 7.14 -0.84
CA VAL A 114 -34.96 7.98 -1.98
C VAL A 114 -36.19 7.44 -2.68
N LEU A 115 -37.05 8.35 -3.11
CA LEU A 115 -38.16 8.06 -4.01
C LEU A 115 -37.77 8.53 -5.40
N LEU A 116 -37.86 7.63 -6.37
CA LEU A 116 -37.47 7.84 -7.75
C LEU A 116 -38.69 7.79 -8.66
N ASP A 117 -38.62 8.53 -9.76
CA ASP A 117 -39.46 8.31 -10.94
C ASP A 117 -38.60 8.08 -12.18
N TYR A 118 -39.07 7.20 -13.06
CA TYR A 118 -38.43 6.95 -14.35
C TYR A 118 -39.37 6.20 -15.30
N ASP A 119 -38.95 6.09 -16.55
CA ASP A 119 -39.65 5.34 -17.58
C ASP A 119 -38.98 3.98 -17.81
N ILE A 120 -39.79 2.93 -17.93
CA ILE A 120 -39.36 1.61 -18.40
C ILE A 120 -40.19 1.27 -19.63
N ASN A 121 -39.57 1.32 -20.81
CA ASN A 121 -40.19 0.96 -22.09
C ASN A 121 -41.53 1.69 -22.36
N GLY A 122 -41.57 3.00 -22.13
CA GLY A 122 -42.73 3.86 -22.32
C GLY A 122 -43.78 3.79 -21.21
N ARG A 123 -43.46 3.17 -20.07
CA ARG A 123 -44.33 3.12 -18.89
C ARG A 123 -43.68 3.85 -17.72
N PRO A 124 -44.40 4.77 -17.05
CA PRO A 124 -43.89 5.47 -15.89
C PRO A 124 -43.89 4.56 -14.66
N TYR A 125 -42.78 4.56 -13.94
CA TYR A 125 -42.54 3.81 -12.70
C TYR A 125 -42.16 4.74 -11.56
N GLU A 126 -42.47 4.30 -10.35
CA GLU A 126 -41.94 4.83 -9.11
C GLU A 126 -41.13 3.75 -8.39
N GLU A 127 -40.00 4.11 -7.80
CA GLU A 127 -39.15 3.20 -7.01
C GLU A 127 -38.79 3.85 -5.68
N VAL A 128 -38.96 3.11 -4.59
CA VAL A 128 -38.33 3.45 -3.31
C VAL A 128 -37.07 2.63 -3.15
N LEU A 129 -35.99 3.30 -2.75
CA LEU A 129 -34.69 2.70 -2.52
C LEU A 129 -34.16 3.14 -1.17
N ALA A 130 -33.79 2.19 -0.31
CA ALA A 130 -33.17 2.46 0.98
C ALA A 130 -31.86 1.68 1.13
N LYS A 131 -30.80 2.37 1.58
CA LYS A 131 -29.50 1.76 1.91
C LYS A 131 -28.92 2.33 3.19
N CYS A 132 -28.13 1.51 3.88
CA CYS A 132 -27.27 1.90 4.98
C CYS A 132 -25.81 1.74 4.56
N ILE A 133 -25.00 2.76 4.83
CA ILE A 133 -23.61 2.87 4.41
C ILE A 133 -22.74 3.05 5.65
N VAL A 134 -21.69 2.25 5.75
CA VAL A 134 -20.56 2.44 6.66
C VAL A 134 -19.46 3.15 5.89
N PHE A 135 -19.19 4.38 6.25
CA PHE A 135 -18.09 5.17 5.73
C PHE A 135 -16.84 4.94 6.59
N SER A 136 -15.69 4.87 5.93
CA SER A 136 -14.38 4.76 6.54
C SER A 136 -13.42 5.71 5.85
N LEU A 137 -13.11 6.82 6.51
CA LEU A 137 -12.20 7.85 6.04
C LEU A 137 -10.86 7.71 6.75
N SER A 138 -9.84 7.30 6.01
CA SER A 138 -8.45 7.37 6.45
C SER A 138 -7.85 8.70 6.03
N SER A 139 -7.31 9.45 6.98
CA SER A 139 -6.59 10.70 6.75
C SER A 139 -5.15 10.54 7.24
N MET A 140 -4.16 10.79 6.38
CA MET A 140 -2.74 10.71 6.74
C MET A 140 -1.92 11.84 6.16
N GLN A 141 -0.82 12.16 6.84
CA GLN A 141 0.17 13.12 6.35
C GLN A 141 0.80 12.61 5.05
N GLY A 142 0.84 13.47 4.03
CA GLY A 142 1.52 13.22 2.77
C GLY A 142 3.04 13.37 2.88
N VAL A 143 3.72 13.29 1.73
CA VAL A 143 5.19 13.41 1.67
C VAL A 143 5.59 14.88 1.76
N MET A 144 4.75 15.78 1.23
CA MET A 144 5.00 17.22 1.35
C MET A 144 4.48 17.76 2.70
N PRO A 145 5.20 18.70 3.34
CA PRO A 145 4.71 19.38 4.53
C PRO A 145 3.33 20.01 4.29
N GLY A 146 2.36 19.70 5.16
CA GLY A 146 0.98 20.20 5.05
C GLY A 146 0.08 19.42 4.09
N GLU A 147 0.60 18.47 3.31
CA GLU A 147 -0.22 17.59 2.47
C GLU A 147 -1.02 16.62 3.35
N ILE A 148 -2.35 16.54 3.14
CA ILE A 148 -3.22 15.55 3.79
C ILE A 148 -3.82 14.65 2.72
N ARG A 149 -3.48 13.38 2.78
CA ARG A 149 -4.04 12.34 1.91
C ARG A 149 -5.26 11.73 2.57
N ARG A 150 -6.35 11.66 1.82
CA ARG A 150 -7.62 11.10 2.30
C ARG A 150 -8.07 9.97 1.39
N PHE A 151 -8.46 8.87 2.04
CA PHE A 151 -9.00 7.69 1.39
C PHE A 151 -10.33 7.36 2.04
N LEU A 152 -11.39 7.40 1.25
CA LEU A 152 -12.73 7.06 1.67
C LEU A 152 -13.08 5.66 1.15
N THR A 153 -13.54 4.79 2.03
CA THR A 153 -14.20 3.53 1.67
C THR A 153 -15.64 3.58 2.18
N MET A 154 -16.58 3.15 1.35
CA MET A 154 -18.01 3.11 1.64
C MET A 154 -18.49 1.69 1.45
N SER A 155 -18.82 1.01 2.54
CA SER A 155 -19.36 -0.35 2.51
C SER A 155 -20.84 -0.31 2.87
N THR A 156 -21.69 -0.89 2.04
CA THR A 156 -23.14 -0.87 2.25
C THR A 156 -23.62 -2.17 2.85
N MET A 157 -24.61 -2.07 3.75
CA MET A 157 -25.42 -3.20 4.18
C MET A 157 -26.43 -3.54 3.07
N PRO A 158 -27.07 -4.74 3.09
CA PRO A 158 -28.09 -5.07 2.10
C PRO A 158 -29.17 -4.00 2.05
N GLY A 159 -29.45 -3.50 0.85
CA GLY A 159 -30.46 -2.48 0.61
C GLY A 159 -31.82 -3.08 0.30
N LEU A 160 -32.87 -2.26 0.35
CA LEU A 160 -34.17 -2.61 -0.22
C LEU A 160 -34.47 -1.67 -1.39
N SER A 161 -34.93 -2.24 -2.49
CA SER A 161 -35.62 -1.52 -3.56
C SER A 161 -37.02 -2.12 -3.76
N MET A 162 -38.01 -1.26 -3.97
CA MET A 162 -39.31 -1.68 -4.46
C MET A 162 -39.76 -0.71 -5.55
N ARG A 163 -40.11 -1.25 -6.71
CA ARG A 163 -40.65 -0.49 -7.84
C ARG A 163 -42.02 -1.00 -8.25
N ALA A 164 -42.86 -0.09 -8.72
CA ALA A 164 -44.18 -0.38 -9.27
C ALA A 164 -44.54 0.69 -10.33
N PRO A 165 -45.56 0.45 -11.18
CA PRO A 165 -46.10 1.49 -12.03
C PRO A 165 -46.48 2.71 -11.21
N LYS A 166 -46.32 3.90 -11.81
CA LYS A 166 -46.62 5.17 -11.13
C LYS A 166 -48.03 5.16 -10.53
N GLY A 167 -48.14 5.48 -9.24
CA GLY A 167 -49.39 5.45 -8.49
C GLY A 167 -49.70 4.13 -7.78
N ASN A 168 -48.97 3.05 -8.07
CA ASN A 168 -49.17 1.72 -7.45
C ASN A 168 -48.10 1.36 -6.42
N LEU A 169 -47.12 2.23 -6.16
CA LEU A 169 -46.07 1.97 -5.18
C LEU A 169 -46.61 2.12 -3.74
N ASP A 170 -46.70 1.00 -3.01
CA ASP A 170 -47.07 0.99 -1.60
C ASP A 170 -45.83 0.91 -0.68
N LEU A 171 -45.46 2.06 -0.11
CA LEU A 171 -44.31 2.17 0.81
C LEU A 171 -44.46 1.31 2.08
N ARG A 172 -45.71 0.97 2.48
CA ARG A 172 -45.93 0.12 3.65
C ARG A 172 -45.47 -1.30 3.39
N ILE A 173 -45.69 -1.82 2.18
CA ILE A 173 -45.22 -3.16 1.79
C ILE A 173 -43.69 -3.19 1.80
N ALA A 174 -43.04 -2.15 1.24
CA ALA A 174 -41.58 -2.02 1.28
C ALA A 174 -41.05 -2.07 2.72
N GLU A 175 -41.63 -1.30 3.63
CA GLU A 175 -41.17 -1.26 5.03
C GLU A 175 -41.46 -2.57 5.79
N VAL A 176 -42.58 -3.25 5.52
CA VAL A 176 -42.89 -4.57 6.10
C VAL A 176 -41.86 -5.61 5.67
N VAL A 177 -41.52 -5.64 4.37
CA VAL A 177 -40.51 -6.59 3.85
C VAL A 177 -39.12 -6.25 4.40
N ARG A 178 -38.77 -4.98 4.53
CA ARG A 178 -37.50 -4.57 5.16
C ARG A 178 -37.38 -5.09 6.60
N ARG A 179 -38.47 -5.04 7.37
CA ARG A 179 -38.50 -5.43 8.79
C ARG A 179 -38.68 -6.92 9.01
N SER A 180 -39.17 -7.67 8.02
CA SER A 180 -39.40 -9.11 8.15
C SER A 180 -38.12 -9.94 8.06
N GLY A 181 -37.03 -9.36 7.54
CA GLY A 181 -35.72 -10.00 7.51
C GLY A 181 -35.22 -10.29 8.92
N GLN A 182 -35.06 -11.58 9.25
CA GLN A 182 -34.44 -12.01 10.49
C GLN A 182 -33.07 -12.61 10.21
N PRO A 183 -32.04 -12.19 10.96
CA PRO A 183 -30.75 -12.85 10.86
C PRO A 183 -30.86 -14.31 11.31
N ASN A 184 -30.25 -15.22 10.56
CA ASN A 184 -30.13 -16.60 10.99
C ASN A 184 -29.00 -16.71 12.03
N PRO A 185 -29.28 -17.06 13.30
CA PRO A 185 -28.26 -17.08 14.36
C PRO A 185 -27.17 -18.13 14.13
N GLN A 186 -27.50 -19.26 13.50
CA GLN A 186 -26.50 -20.28 13.16
C GLN A 186 -25.55 -19.78 12.08
N TRP A 187 -26.08 -19.10 11.06
CA TRP A 187 -25.26 -18.46 10.04
C TRP A 187 -24.37 -17.36 10.61
N GLN A 188 -24.93 -16.51 11.50
CA GLN A 188 -24.16 -15.49 12.19
C GLN A 188 -23.00 -16.10 12.99
N ALA A 189 -23.25 -17.16 13.77
CA ALA A 189 -22.20 -17.82 14.54
C ALA A 189 -21.07 -18.37 13.64
N LEU A 190 -21.42 -18.99 12.51
CA LEU A 190 -20.44 -19.46 11.52
C LEU A 190 -19.62 -18.31 10.94
N MET A 191 -20.27 -17.20 10.59
CA MET A 191 -19.60 -16.03 10.03
C MET A 191 -18.71 -15.33 11.06
N THR A 192 -19.13 -15.24 12.33
CA THR A 192 -18.30 -14.72 13.42
C THR A 192 -17.03 -15.56 13.59
N GLN A 193 -17.14 -16.89 13.57
CA GLN A 193 -15.97 -17.78 13.63
C GLN A 193 -15.06 -17.62 12.41
N HIS A 194 -15.64 -17.52 11.21
CA HIS A 194 -14.89 -17.27 9.98
C HIS A 194 -14.11 -15.95 10.04
N ASN A 195 -14.78 -14.86 10.40
CA ASN A 195 -14.18 -13.53 10.54
C ASN A 195 -13.09 -13.49 11.61
N ALA A 196 -13.27 -14.19 12.73
CA ALA A 196 -12.24 -14.31 13.77
C ALA A 196 -10.97 -15.03 13.26
N LYS A 197 -11.13 -16.09 12.47
CA LYS A 197 -10.01 -16.79 11.82
C LYS A 197 -9.30 -15.88 10.81
N MET A 198 -10.05 -15.17 9.96
CA MET A 198 -9.49 -14.23 8.99
C MET A 198 -8.73 -13.08 9.67
N ALA A 199 -9.27 -12.53 10.76
CA ALA A 199 -8.59 -11.50 11.55
C ALA A 199 -7.29 -12.02 12.18
N ALA A 200 -7.25 -13.28 12.65
CA ALA A 200 -6.02 -13.89 13.16
C ALA A 200 -4.96 -14.06 12.06
N ILE A 201 -5.37 -14.54 10.87
CA ILE A 201 -4.48 -14.68 9.70
C ILE A 201 -3.93 -13.32 9.27
N ASN A 202 -4.78 -12.30 9.17
CA ASN A 202 -4.36 -10.95 8.78
C ASN A 202 -3.39 -10.33 9.79
N ARG A 203 -3.62 -10.52 11.10
CA ARG A 203 -2.69 -10.06 12.15
C ARG A 203 -1.33 -10.75 12.04
N LYS A 204 -1.30 -12.07 11.87
CA LYS A 204 -0.05 -12.81 11.68
C LYS A 204 0.69 -12.32 10.43
N GLY A 205 -0.01 -12.20 9.30
CA GLY A 205 0.58 -11.70 8.06
C GLY A 205 1.11 -10.27 8.16
N ALA A 206 0.46 -9.40 8.94
CA ALA A 206 0.99 -8.06 9.20
C ALA A 206 2.29 -8.10 10.02
N ILE A 207 2.33 -8.90 11.09
CA ILE A 207 3.54 -9.10 11.91
C ILE A 207 4.69 -9.65 11.05
N ASP A 208 4.43 -10.67 10.24
CA ASP A 208 5.44 -11.29 9.38
C ASP A 208 5.99 -10.28 8.36
N ARG A 209 5.12 -9.47 7.73
CA ARG A 209 5.56 -8.39 6.81
C ARG A 209 6.36 -7.31 7.53
N HIS A 210 5.97 -6.91 8.74
CA HIS A 210 6.74 -5.95 9.53
C HIS A 210 8.12 -6.50 9.89
N LYS A 211 8.22 -7.78 10.22
CA LYS A 211 9.51 -8.42 10.50
C LYS A 211 10.42 -8.39 9.28
N ILE A 212 9.91 -8.78 8.10
CA ILE A 212 10.66 -8.71 6.84
C ILE A 212 11.15 -7.28 6.57
N ALA A 213 10.28 -6.28 6.72
CA ALA A 213 10.67 -4.88 6.51
C ALA A 213 11.78 -4.42 7.47
N MET A 214 11.74 -4.84 8.73
CA MET A 214 12.77 -4.53 9.73
C MET A 214 14.09 -5.22 9.42
N ASP A 215 14.05 -6.49 8.99
CA ASP A 215 15.25 -7.24 8.62
C ASP A 215 15.89 -6.65 7.35
N THR A 216 15.10 -6.31 6.33
CA THR A 216 15.59 -5.60 5.13
C THR A 216 16.20 -4.25 5.47
N ASN A 217 15.58 -3.47 6.36
CA ASN A 217 16.16 -2.19 6.80
C ASN A 217 17.51 -2.38 7.52
N ARG A 218 17.63 -3.42 8.35
CA ARG A 218 18.90 -3.74 9.03
C ARG A 218 19.99 -4.13 8.02
N GLU A 219 19.65 -4.93 7.01
CA GLU A 219 20.59 -5.30 5.94
C GLU A 219 21.05 -4.09 5.13
N ILE A 220 20.15 -3.17 4.76
CA ILE A 220 20.49 -1.93 4.05
C ILE A 220 21.45 -1.09 4.89
N MET A 221 21.21 -0.94 6.19
CA MET A 221 22.11 -0.18 7.07
C MET A 221 23.50 -0.81 7.13
N LYS A 222 23.58 -2.14 7.22
CA LYS A 222 24.86 -2.86 7.19
C LYS A 222 25.61 -2.64 5.88
N MET A 223 24.94 -2.77 4.74
CA MET A 223 25.53 -2.54 3.41
C MET A 223 26.02 -1.09 3.24
N ASN A 224 25.27 -0.10 3.76
CA ASN A 224 25.68 1.30 3.72
C ASN A 224 26.92 1.55 4.57
N GLN A 225 27.01 0.94 5.75
CA GLN A 225 28.20 1.01 6.60
C GLN A 225 29.41 0.39 5.90
N GLU A 226 29.28 -0.83 5.37
CA GLU A 226 30.35 -1.50 4.62
C GLU A 226 30.81 -0.67 3.41
N SER A 227 29.87 -0.04 2.69
CA SER A 227 30.18 0.85 1.57
C SER A 227 30.93 2.10 2.01
N PHE A 228 30.59 2.67 3.17
CA PHE A 228 31.30 3.82 3.74
C PHE A 228 32.73 3.44 4.14
N GLU A 229 32.91 2.33 4.85
CA GLU A 229 34.22 1.80 5.24
C GLU A 229 35.09 1.50 4.01
N TYR A 230 34.51 0.93 2.95
CA TYR A 230 35.21 0.67 1.70
C TYR A 230 35.66 1.96 1.00
N ARG A 231 34.79 2.99 0.93
CA ARG A 231 35.15 4.30 0.37
C ARG A 231 36.25 4.98 1.16
N GLN A 232 36.22 4.85 2.49
CA GLN A 232 37.27 5.40 3.35
C GLN A 232 38.62 4.76 3.04
N LYS A 233 38.68 3.42 2.93
CA LYS A 233 39.91 2.71 2.52
C LYS A 233 40.44 3.18 1.16
N ILE A 234 39.59 3.26 0.13
CA ILE A 234 40.02 3.77 -1.19
C ILE A 234 40.51 5.21 -1.11
N THR A 235 39.85 6.06 -0.33
CA THR A 235 40.24 7.46 -0.18
C THR A 235 41.61 7.56 0.50
N ASP A 236 41.83 6.77 1.55
CA ASP A 236 43.09 6.73 2.29
C ASP A 236 44.23 6.18 1.42
N GLU A 237 44.00 5.06 0.72
CA GLU A 237 44.96 4.50 -0.25
C GLU A 237 45.26 5.47 -1.39
N GLY A 238 44.23 6.12 -1.94
CA GLY A 238 44.37 7.12 -2.99
C GLY A 238 45.12 8.36 -2.51
N HIS A 239 44.86 8.83 -1.29
CA HIS A 239 45.58 9.95 -0.69
C HIS A 239 47.04 9.61 -0.42
N GLN A 240 47.33 8.39 0.03
CA GLN A 240 48.70 7.89 0.19
C GLN A 240 49.41 7.86 -1.17
N LYS A 241 48.82 7.25 -2.19
CA LYS A 241 49.38 7.21 -3.56
C LYS A 241 49.58 8.61 -4.15
N PHE A 242 48.64 9.54 -3.91
CA PHE A 242 48.76 10.93 -4.36
C PHE A 242 49.89 11.68 -3.64
N THR A 243 50.02 11.50 -2.33
CA THR A 243 51.09 12.11 -1.54
C THR A 243 52.46 11.58 -1.97
N GLN A 244 52.56 10.28 -2.21
CA GLN A 244 53.76 9.62 -2.76
C GLN A 244 54.12 10.17 -4.14
N ALA A 245 53.12 10.32 -5.04
CA ALA A 245 53.32 10.91 -6.35
C ALA A 245 53.82 12.37 -6.29
N ILE A 246 53.27 13.21 -5.40
CA ILE A 246 53.77 14.59 -5.19
C ILE A 246 55.20 14.59 -4.68
N ARG A 247 55.52 13.68 -3.73
CA ARG A 247 56.87 13.55 -3.16
C ARG A 247 57.86 12.87 -4.10
N GLY A 248 57.39 12.28 -5.20
CA GLY A 248 58.22 11.50 -6.12
C GLY A 248 58.84 10.26 -5.46
N VAL A 249 58.11 9.61 -4.54
CA VAL A 249 58.57 8.41 -3.82
C VAL A 249 57.61 7.23 -4.02
N GLU A 250 58.10 6.02 -3.83
CA GLU A 250 57.37 4.74 -3.84
C GLU A 250 57.75 3.90 -2.61
N ASN A 251 56.85 3.03 -2.17
CA ASN A 251 57.11 2.09 -1.07
C ASN A 251 57.83 0.84 -1.58
N TYR A 252 58.93 0.49 -0.93
CA TYR A 252 59.65 -0.76 -1.10
C TYR A 252 59.58 -1.59 0.18
N VAL A 253 59.64 -2.92 0.05
CA VAL A 253 59.75 -3.86 1.16
C VAL A 253 61.07 -4.63 1.07
N ASP A 254 61.75 -4.76 2.19
CA ASP A 254 62.90 -5.65 2.32
C ASP A 254 62.40 -7.07 2.62
N PRO A 255 62.56 -8.06 1.71
CA PRO A 255 62.04 -9.40 1.91
C PRO A 255 62.68 -10.16 3.09
N ASN A 256 63.85 -9.71 3.58
CA ASN A 256 64.53 -10.36 4.70
C ASN A 256 64.05 -9.86 6.07
N THR A 257 63.62 -8.59 6.15
CA THR A 257 63.24 -7.93 7.42
C THR A 257 61.75 -7.55 7.47
N ASN A 258 61.07 -7.60 6.33
CA ASN A 258 59.67 -7.18 6.12
C ASN A 258 59.42 -5.70 6.47
N GLU A 259 60.48 -4.87 6.45
CA GLU A 259 60.43 -3.43 6.71
C GLU A 259 59.96 -2.67 5.46
N LYS A 260 59.10 -1.66 5.65
CA LYS A 260 58.59 -0.78 4.58
C LYS A 260 59.37 0.52 4.54
N ILE A 261 59.86 0.89 3.35
CA ILE A 261 60.78 2.01 3.16
C ILE A 261 60.29 2.86 1.98
N GLU A 262 60.18 4.18 2.16
CA GLU A 262 59.86 5.13 1.07
C GLU A 262 61.16 5.55 0.36
N LEU A 263 61.27 5.28 -0.95
CA LEU A 263 62.43 5.65 -1.77
C LEU A 263 61.98 6.41 -3.03
N PRO A 264 62.83 7.27 -3.63
CA PRO A 264 62.52 7.96 -4.87
C PRO A 264 62.02 7.02 -5.99
N ASN A 265 60.97 7.43 -6.70
CA ASN A 265 60.33 6.64 -7.76
C ASN A 265 60.99 6.78 -9.13
N THR A 266 62.11 7.50 -9.22
CA THR A 266 62.81 7.79 -10.47
C THR A 266 63.58 6.58 -11.03
N TYR A 267 63.79 5.54 -10.21
CA TYR A 267 64.60 4.38 -10.55
C TYR A 267 63.82 3.07 -10.43
N ASN A 268 64.12 2.11 -11.30
CA ASN A 268 63.40 0.83 -11.37
C ASN A 268 63.87 -0.25 -10.39
N GLN A 269 65.09 -0.13 -9.86
CA GLN A 269 65.69 -1.11 -8.93
C GLN A 269 66.23 -0.39 -7.70
N ALA A 270 65.99 -0.97 -6.53
CA ALA A 270 66.49 -0.48 -5.26
C ALA A 270 67.17 -1.62 -4.46
N TRP A 271 68.30 -1.32 -3.84
CA TRP A 271 69.08 -2.25 -3.04
C TRP A 271 69.48 -1.60 -1.71
N ARG A 272 69.40 -2.36 -0.60
CA ARG A 272 69.85 -1.93 0.74
C ARG A 272 71.22 -2.53 1.05
N LEU A 273 72.16 -1.69 1.48
CA LEU A 273 73.49 -2.10 1.90
C LEU A 273 73.52 -2.43 3.41
N PRO A 274 74.57 -3.13 3.89
CA PRO A 274 74.72 -3.47 5.31
C PRO A 274 74.91 -2.26 6.22
N ASP A 275 75.22 -1.09 5.67
CA ASP A 275 75.37 0.19 6.38
C ASP A 275 74.09 1.05 6.38
N ASP A 276 72.95 0.45 6.02
CA ASP A 276 71.64 1.11 5.88
C ASP A 276 71.55 2.20 4.80
N THR A 277 72.50 2.24 3.86
CA THR A 277 72.40 3.07 2.66
C THR A 277 71.70 2.35 1.51
N TYR A 278 71.21 3.12 0.52
CA TYR A 278 70.43 2.60 -0.60
C TYR A 278 71.10 2.90 -1.94
N ILE A 279 71.13 1.90 -2.83
CA ILE A 279 71.50 2.08 -4.24
C ILE A 279 70.21 2.05 -5.07
N LEU A 280 70.02 3.08 -5.89
CA LEU A 280 68.92 3.20 -6.84
C LEU A 280 69.47 3.19 -8.27
N THR A 281 68.90 2.38 -9.16
CA THR A 281 69.37 2.24 -10.55
C THR A 281 68.25 1.85 -11.50
N ASP A 282 68.41 2.18 -12.79
CA ASP A 282 67.52 1.76 -13.88
C ASP A 282 68.02 0.56 -14.67
N ASP A 283 69.27 0.16 -14.44
CA ASP A 283 69.84 -0.99 -15.14
C ASP A 283 69.27 -2.29 -14.57
N GLN A 284 68.48 -2.99 -15.40
CA GLN A 284 67.86 -4.27 -15.03
C GLN A 284 68.87 -5.38 -14.74
N ASN A 285 70.08 -5.27 -15.29
CA ASN A 285 71.13 -6.27 -15.10
C ASN A 285 72.06 -5.91 -13.95
N PHE A 286 71.89 -4.76 -13.29
CA PHE A 286 72.77 -4.32 -12.22
C PHE A 286 72.70 -5.26 -11.01
N GLU A 287 73.86 -5.76 -10.60
CA GLU A 287 74.03 -6.58 -9.40
C GLU A 287 75.12 -5.95 -8.52
N PRO A 288 74.80 -5.47 -7.30
CA PRO A 288 75.75 -4.76 -6.45
C PRO A 288 77.05 -5.52 -6.18
N PHE A 289 76.99 -6.84 -6.04
CA PHE A 289 78.17 -7.66 -5.79
C PHE A 289 79.05 -7.80 -7.04
N ARG A 290 78.43 -7.93 -8.22
CA ARG A 290 79.15 -8.10 -9.48
C ARG A 290 79.78 -6.79 -9.95
N ASP A 291 79.03 -5.70 -9.85
CA ASP A 291 79.39 -4.44 -10.50
C ASP A 291 80.15 -3.48 -9.56
N LEU A 292 79.94 -3.60 -8.24
CA LEU A 292 80.58 -2.75 -7.22
C LEU A 292 81.34 -3.53 -6.14
N GLY A 293 81.27 -4.86 -6.13
CA GLY A 293 81.94 -5.69 -5.12
C GLY A 293 81.32 -5.62 -3.72
N VAL A 294 80.10 -5.08 -3.59
CA VAL A 294 79.41 -4.89 -2.31
C VAL A 294 78.22 -5.84 -2.16
N ASN A 295 78.04 -6.41 -0.97
CA ASN A 295 76.83 -7.17 -0.66
C ASN A 295 75.69 -6.20 -0.44
N ALA A 296 74.54 -6.42 -1.08
CA ALA A 296 73.33 -5.66 -0.84
C ALA A 296 72.10 -6.55 -1.06
N ASN A 297 71.03 -6.26 -0.33
CA ASN A 297 69.77 -6.97 -0.42
C ASN A 297 68.84 -6.23 -1.39
N LYS A 298 68.23 -6.98 -2.32
CA LYS A 298 67.27 -6.41 -3.26
C LYS A 298 66.00 -6.06 -2.52
N LEU A 299 65.50 -4.84 -2.74
CA LEU A 299 64.20 -4.41 -2.25
C LEU A 299 63.13 -4.67 -3.32
N GLU A 300 61.95 -5.08 -2.88
CA GLU A 300 60.80 -5.33 -3.75
C GLU A 300 59.83 -4.15 -3.71
N LYS A 301 59.33 -3.72 -4.87
CA LYS A 301 58.28 -2.68 -4.91
C LYS A 301 56.98 -3.26 -4.36
N MET A 302 56.30 -2.50 -3.52
CA MET A 302 54.92 -2.82 -3.14
C MET A 302 53.96 -2.28 -4.20
N GLU A 303 53.20 -3.17 -4.86
CA GLU A 303 52.09 -2.79 -5.76
C GLU A 303 50.84 -2.28 -5.02
#